data_AF-A0A9E3AGQ5-F1
#
_entry.id   AF-A0A9E3AGQ5-F1
#
_cell.length_a   1.000
_cell.length_b   1.000
_cell.length_c   1.000
_cell.angle_alpha   90.00
_cell.angle_beta   90.00
_cell.angle_gamma   90.00
#
_symmetry.space_group_name_H-M   'P 1'
#
loop_
_entity.id
_entity.type
_entity.pdbx_description
1 polymer ?
#
loop_
_entity_poly.entity_id
_entity_poly.type
_entity_poly.pdbx_seq_one_letter_code
_entity_poly.pdbx_strand_id
1 'polypeptide(L)'
;MVINGAFGRWASRLKPVHGLAVLMLLQLWLIFAHSPWRDELQAYLLVRDSPGLAGLFANLHYEGHPALWYLVLDAARCIIPSARALALVQAAVALGTIALVWRRAPFPDGLKLLILAGYFLLFEYGVIARSYGLGMLLLFAWLALRRTFWGWVVLAMMANVAIHFALLSVFCVAAGLWIERRWSWMGAALWAIGCLVALIAIIPAADVQTGASALAKPLGERALAALRWQSAVLLPVRVGVWPYRWQVLISPPEAPLTAALLGLGAGALAAVAVRREWRASGLMLGLFVVLAAMSALVYPTYPRHVGVLLLLGIALEWMRLERDGNGASPVFVSWMAVSAACGLWAAAAALVIPFSPGRQEARWIAAHHLQGAAWAAYP
;
A
#
# COMPACT_ATOMS: atom_id res chain seq x y z
N MET A 1 22.80 -36.42 19.27
CA MET A 1 22.26 -36.74 17.93
C MET A 1 20.77 -37.14 17.93
N VAL A 2 19.94 -36.63 18.86
CA VAL A 2 18.50 -37.01 18.98
C VAL A 2 17.53 -35.82 18.80
N ILE A 3 18.02 -34.58 18.86
CA ILE A 3 17.19 -33.37 18.76
C ILE A 3 16.86 -32.99 17.30
N ASN A 4 17.68 -33.41 16.31
CA ASN A 4 17.42 -33.13 14.89
C ASN A 4 16.27 -33.95 14.28
N GLY A 5 15.89 -35.08 14.89
CA GLY A 5 14.83 -35.95 14.35
C GLY A 5 13.41 -35.50 14.71
N ALA A 6 13.22 -34.81 15.83
CA ALA A 6 11.91 -34.31 16.23
C ALA A 6 11.49 -33.11 15.38
N PHE A 7 12.36 -32.10 15.25
CA PHE A 7 12.05 -30.87 14.51
C PHE A 7 11.73 -31.12 13.02
N GLY A 8 12.48 -32.03 12.37
CA GLY A 8 12.25 -32.42 10.98
C GLY A 8 10.92 -33.15 10.73
N ARG A 9 10.41 -33.91 11.72
CA ARG A 9 9.11 -34.60 11.65
C ARG A 9 7.90 -33.68 11.92
N TRP A 10 8.10 -32.58 12.64
CA TRP A 10 7.07 -31.55 12.84
C TRP A 10 6.97 -30.63 11.62
N ALA A 11 8.11 -30.22 11.04
CA ALA A 11 8.15 -29.37 9.85
C ALA A 11 7.53 -30.05 8.61
N SER A 12 7.66 -31.37 8.46
CA SER A 12 7.07 -32.12 7.34
C SER A 12 5.55 -32.32 7.43
N ARG A 13 4.92 -32.00 8.58
CA ARG A 13 3.47 -32.08 8.79
C ARG A 13 2.74 -30.75 8.60
N LEU A 14 3.47 -29.63 8.56
CA LEU A 14 2.88 -28.31 8.35
C LEU A 14 2.53 -28.12 6.88
N LYS A 15 1.30 -28.50 6.52
CA LYS A 15 0.73 -28.14 5.23
C LYS A 15 0.67 -26.61 5.08
N PRO A 16 0.86 -26.04 3.87
CA PRO A 16 0.80 -24.60 3.65
C PRO A 16 -0.48 -23.91 4.15
N VAL A 17 -1.59 -24.65 4.20
CA VAL A 17 -2.88 -24.18 4.75
C VAL A 17 -2.80 -23.79 6.23
N HIS A 18 -1.94 -24.42 7.02
CA HIS A 18 -1.74 -24.02 8.42
C HIS A 18 -1.00 -22.68 8.49
N GLY A 19 0.00 -22.48 7.63
CA GLY A 19 0.70 -21.20 7.49
C GLY A 19 -0.24 -20.07 7.09
N LEU A 20 -1.15 -20.33 6.15
CA LEU A 20 -2.21 -19.38 5.78
C LEU A 20 -3.10 -19.03 6.97
N ALA A 21 -3.59 -20.04 7.71
CA ALA A 21 -4.47 -19.81 8.85
C ALA A 21 -3.79 -18.95 9.93
N VAL A 22 -2.53 -19.24 10.25
CA VAL A 22 -1.72 -18.43 11.18
C VAL A 22 -1.59 -17.00 10.67
N LEU A 23 -1.32 -16.81 9.38
CA LEU A 23 -1.19 -15.48 8.78
C LEU A 23 -2.51 -14.69 8.82
N MET A 24 -3.64 -15.32 8.53
CA MET A 24 -4.96 -14.69 8.61
C MET A 24 -5.31 -14.28 10.06
N LEU A 25 -5.02 -15.14 11.03
CA LEU A 25 -5.22 -14.83 12.44
C LEU A 25 -4.31 -13.68 12.90
N LEU A 26 -3.04 -13.69 12.48
CA LEU A 26 -2.11 -12.60 12.73
C LEU A 26 -2.62 -11.28 12.12
N GLN A 27 -3.07 -11.29 10.86
CA GLN A 27 -3.61 -10.12 10.18
C GLN A 27 -4.79 -9.51 10.94
N LEU A 28 -5.74 -10.35 11.37
CA LEU A 28 -6.89 -9.89 12.14
C LEU A 28 -6.48 -9.35 13.51
N TRP A 29 -5.57 -10.04 14.20
CA TRP A 29 -5.07 -9.56 15.48
C TRP A 29 -4.41 -8.18 15.35
N LEU A 30 -3.56 -7.98 14.34
CA LEU A 30 -2.94 -6.69 14.07
C LEU A 30 -3.99 -5.60 13.82
N ILE A 31 -4.98 -5.85 12.97
CA ILE A 31 -6.03 -4.87 12.63
C ILE A 31 -6.85 -4.47 13.86
N PHE A 32 -7.25 -5.42 14.70
CA PHE A 32 -8.08 -5.12 15.88
C PHE A 32 -7.27 -4.62 17.08
N ALA A 33 -5.97 -4.92 17.16
CA ALA A 33 -5.06 -4.34 18.15
C ALA A 33 -4.64 -2.91 17.78
N HIS A 34 -4.63 -2.59 16.48
CA HIS A 34 -4.24 -1.30 15.92
C HIS A 34 -5.03 -0.14 16.52
N SER A 35 -4.34 0.99 16.71
CA SER A 35 -4.96 2.24 17.13
C SER A 35 -4.96 3.19 15.95
N PRO A 36 -6.14 3.57 15.41
CA PRO A 36 -6.21 4.48 14.28
C PRO A 36 -5.39 5.75 14.54
N TRP A 37 -4.50 6.09 13.60
CA TRP A 37 -3.78 7.37 13.66
C TRP A 37 -4.60 8.50 13.01
N ARG A 38 -4.08 9.72 13.12
CA ARG A 38 -4.70 10.96 12.67
C ARG A 38 -5.36 10.84 11.29
N ASP A 39 -4.63 10.34 10.29
CA ASP A 39 -5.12 10.32 8.91
C ASP A 39 -6.20 9.24 8.66
N GLU A 40 -6.29 8.19 9.51
CA GLU A 40 -7.39 7.21 9.47
C GLU A 40 -8.65 7.81 10.11
N LEU A 41 -8.49 8.47 11.25
CA LEU A 41 -9.59 9.13 11.95
C LEU A 41 -10.14 10.31 11.15
N GLN A 42 -9.28 11.12 10.54
CA GLN A 42 -9.68 12.21 9.64
C GLN A 42 -10.61 11.69 8.53
N ALA A 43 -10.26 10.58 7.88
CA ALA A 43 -11.10 10.02 6.82
C ALA A 43 -12.47 9.55 7.34
N TYR A 44 -12.51 8.94 8.53
CA TYR A 44 -13.77 8.54 9.16
C TYR A 44 -14.61 9.75 9.60
N LEU A 45 -14.00 10.77 10.19
CA LEU A 45 -14.66 12.00 10.64
C LEU A 45 -15.23 12.78 9.47
N LEU A 46 -14.49 12.90 8.36
CA LEU A 46 -14.95 13.54 7.13
C LEU A 46 -16.27 12.93 6.65
N VAL A 47 -16.35 11.60 6.61
CA VAL A 47 -17.55 10.87 6.20
C VAL A 47 -18.68 11.00 7.22
N ARG A 48 -18.37 10.95 8.52
CA ARG A 48 -19.36 11.08 9.59
C ARG A 48 -20.01 12.45 9.63
N ASP A 49 -19.23 13.50 9.41
CA ASP A 49 -19.61 14.89 9.62
C ASP A 49 -20.09 15.57 8.32
N SER A 50 -19.99 14.88 7.17
CA SER A 50 -20.52 15.38 5.90
C SER A 50 -22.05 15.22 5.81
N PRO A 51 -22.79 16.27 5.41
CA PRO A 51 -24.23 16.19 5.21
C PRO A 51 -24.56 15.45 3.90
N GLY A 52 -24.61 14.13 3.97
CA GLY A 52 -24.86 13.25 2.83
C GLY A 52 -23.74 13.25 1.78
N LEU A 53 -23.99 12.60 0.63
CA LEU A 53 -22.98 12.42 -0.41
C LEU A 53 -22.55 13.74 -1.06
N ALA A 54 -23.46 14.68 -1.29
CA ALA A 54 -23.12 15.98 -1.87
C ALA A 54 -22.17 16.77 -0.95
N GLY A 55 -22.44 16.79 0.35
CA GLY A 55 -21.55 17.38 1.35
C GLY A 55 -20.20 16.68 1.39
N LEU A 56 -20.18 15.34 1.29
CA LEU A 56 -18.94 14.57 1.26
C LEU A 56 -18.09 14.94 0.04
N PHE A 57 -18.66 14.99 -1.16
CA PHE A 57 -17.93 15.38 -2.37
C PHE A 57 -17.39 16.82 -2.29
N ALA A 58 -18.17 17.75 -1.74
CA ALA A 58 -17.69 19.11 -1.50
C ALA A 58 -16.50 19.14 -0.53
N ASN A 59 -16.57 18.38 0.56
CA ASN A 59 -15.51 18.30 1.56
C ASN A 59 -14.24 17.60 1.05
N LEU A 60 -14.35 16.68 0.09
CA LEU A 60 -13.19 16.00 -0.51
C LEU A 60 -12.26 16.95 -1.28
N HIS A 61 -12.77 18.07 -1.78
CA HIS A 61 -11.94 19.11 -2.43
C HIS A 61 -10.96 19.78 -1.45
N TYR A 62 -11.19 19.68 -0.14
CA TYR A 62 -10.27 20.14 0.89
C TYR A 62 -9.26 19.06 1.33
N GLU A 63 -9.55 17.80 1.04
CA GLU A 63 -8.74 16.64 1.42
C GLU A 63 -7.75 16.25 0.31
N GLY A 64 -8.06 16.54 -0.96
CA GLY A 64 -7.20 16.25 -2.11
C GLY A 64 -7.10 14.76 -2.45
N HIS A 65 -8.11 13.96 -2.09
CA HIS A 65 -8.14 12.51 -2.32
C HIS A 65 -9.38 12.09 -3.14
N PRO A 66 -9.24 11.13 -4.07
CA PRO A 66 -10.38 10.58 -4.79
C PRO A 66 -11.40 9.86 -3.86
N ALA A 67 -12.65 9.78 -4.31
CA ALA A 67 -13.78 9.48 -3.44
C ALA A 67 -13.96 8.01 -3.01
N LEU A 68 -13.37 7.03 -3.70
CA LEU A 68 -13.77 5.62 -3.54
C LEU A 68 -13.62 5.11 -2.11
N TRP A 69 -12.51 5.45 -1.44
CA TRP A 69 -12.28 5.04 -0.05
C TRP A 69 -13.34 5.61 0.90
N TYR A 70 -13.71 6.88 0.71
CA TYR A 70 -14.68 7.57 1.55
C TYR A 70 -16.10 7.04 1.32
N LEU A 71 -16.45 6.67 0.08
CA LEU A 71 -17.71 5.99 -0.23
C LEU A 71 -17.82 4.62 0.46
N VAL A 72 -16.73 3.85 0.50
CA VAL A 72 -16.70 2.57 1.22
C VAL A 72 -16.87 2.80 2.73
N LEU A 73 -16.21 3.82 3.29
CA LEU A 73 -16.36 4.18 4.70
C LEU A 73 -17.78 4.67 5.02
N ASP A 74 -18.43 5.42 4.13
CA ASP A 74 -19.80 5.91 4.34
C ASP A 74 -20.79 4.76 4.41
N ALA A 75 -20.69 3.81 3.47
CA ALA A 75 -21.49 2.60 3.50
C ALA A 75 -21.27 1.78 4.78
N ALA A 76 -20.01 1.65 5.23
CA ALA A 76 -19.69 0.93 6.46
C ALA A 76 -20.21 1.64 7.72
N ARG A 77 -20.14 2.98 7.75
CA ARG A 77 -20.62 3.82 8.87
C ARG A 77 -22.12 3.68 9.06
N CYS A 78 -22.90 3.56 7.98
CA CYS A 78 -24.35 3.34 8.05
C CYS A 78 -24.73 2.05 8.80
N ILE A 79 -23.84 1.04 8.78
CA ILE A 79 -24.04 -0.22 9.51
C ILE A 79 -23.42 -0.13 10.91
N ILE A 80 -22.27 0.55 11.03
CA ILE A 80 -21.45 0.61 12.24
C ILE A 80 -21.09 2.07 12.52
N PRO A 81 -21.91 2.81 13.28
CA PRO A 81 -21.74 4.24 13.51
C PRO A 81 -20.65 4.55 14.55
N SER A 82 -19.46 3.98 14.38
CA SER A 82 -18.29 4.24 15.22
C SER A 82 -17.00 4.04 14.43
N ALA A 83 -15.88 4.56 14.93
CA ALA A 83 -14.55 4.38 14.33
C ALA A 83 -14.14 2.90 14.18
N ARG A 84 -14.86 1.95 14.80
CA ARG A 84 -14.69 0.50 14.56
C ARG A 84 -14.97 0.10 13.11
N ALA A 85 -15.74 0.91 12.36
CA ALA A 85 -15.95 0.71 10.93
C ALA A 85 -14.61 0.62 10.16
N LEU A 86 -13.60 1.42 10.54
CA LEU A 86 -12.26 1.37 9.92
C LEU A 86 -11.64 -0.03 10.02
N ALA A 87 -11.62 -0.61 11.22
CA ALA A 87 -11.03 -1.94 11.45
C ALA A 87 -11.77 -3.03 10.68
N LEU A 88 -13.10 -2.94 10.57
CA LEU A 88 -13.91 -3.94 9.88
C LEU A 88 -13.79 -3.85 8.36
N VAL A 89 -13.80 -2.64 7.80
CA VAL A 89 -13.50 -2.41 6.38
C VAL A 89 -12.10 -2.91 6.06
N GLN A 90 -11.11 -2.57 6.88
CA GLN A 90 -9.73 -2.99 6.70
C GLN A 90 -9.58 -4.52 6.81
N ALA A 91 -10.28 -5.18 7.74
CA ALA A 91 -10.31 -6.64 7.83
C ALA A 91 -10.90 -7.26 6.56
N ALA A 92 -12.01 -6.73 6.04
CA ALA A 92 -12.60 -7.23 4.78
C ALA A 92 -11.64 -7.05 3.59
N VAL A 93 -10.98 -5.90 3.49
CA VAL A 93 -9.99 -5.60 2.45
C VAL A 93 -8.77 -6.52 2.53
N ALA A 94 -8.20 -6.70 3.71
CA ALA A 94 -7.03 -7.54 3.93
C ALA A 94 -7.34 -9.03 3.68
N LEU A 95 -8.46 -9.54 4.22
CA LEU A 95 -8.89 -10.92 3.99
C LEU A 95 -9.26 -11.17 2.52
N GLY A 96 -9.89 -10.20 1.85
CA GLY A 96 -10.16 -10.27 0.41
C GLY A 96 -8.88 -10.37 -0.41
N THR A 97 -7.85 -9.61 -0.04
CA THR A 97 -6.53 -9.65 -0.68
C THR A 97 -5.87 -11.00 -0.48
N ILE A 98 -5.83 -11.49 0.77
CA ILE A 98 -5.30 -12.82 1.12
C ILE A 98 -6.02 -13.91 0.30
N ALA A 99 -7.35 -13.87 0.23
CA ALA A 99 -8.14 -14.84 -0.51
C ALA A 99 -7.85 -14.83 -2.02
N LEU A 100 -7.70 -13.65 -2.62
CA LEU A 100 -7.36 -13.51 -4.04
C LEU A 100 -5.96 -14.06 -4.33
N VAL A 101 -4.96 -13.65 -3.56
CA VAL A 101 -3.57 -14.14 -3.74
C VAL A 101 -3.51 -15.65 -3.53
N TRP A 102 -4.13 -16.16 -2.46
CA TRP A 102 -4.06 -17.59 -2.15
C TRP A 102 -4.69 -18.46 -3.23
N ARG A 103 -5.86 -18.06 -3.73
CA ARG A 103 -6.66 -18.84 -4.68
C ARG A 103 -6.26 -18.65 -6.14
N ARG A 104 -5.79 -17.45 -6.52
CA ARG A 104 -5.58 -17.09 -7.93
C ARG A 104 -4.12 -16.94 -8.32
N ALA A 105 -3.20 -16.69 -7.38
CA ALA A 105 -1.81 -16.45 -7.75
C ALA A 105 -1.13 -17.74 -8.24
N PRO A 106 -0.36 -17.68 -9.35
CA PRO A 106 0.34 -18.82 -9.93
C PRO A 106 1.64 -19.17 -9.18
N PHE A 107 1.85 -18.61 -7.99
CA PHE A 107 3.04 -18.85 -7.18
C PHE A 107 2.91 -20.16 -6.39
N PRO A 108 4.02 -20.83 -6.07
CA PRO A 108 4.00 -21.92 -5.09
C PRO A 108 3.58 -21.37 -3.72
N ASP A 109 2.96 -22.21 -2.89
CA ASP A 109 2.34 -21.74 -1.63
C ASP A 109 3.34 -21.09 -0.66
N GLY A 110 4.59 -21.56 -0.61
CA GLY A 110 5.63 -20.91 0.18
C GLY A 110 5.89 -19.46 -0.26
N LEU A 111 5.90 -19.19 -1.57
CA LEU A 111 6.08 -17.83 -2.08
C LEU A 111 4.83 -16.97 -1.86
N LYS A 112 3.62 -17.55 -1.91
CA LYS A 112 2.39 -16.84 -1.51
C LYS A 112 2.46 -16.38 -0.05
N LEU A 113 2.92 -17.26 0.85
CA LEU A 113 3.11 -16.90 2.26
C LEU A 113 4.15 -15.78 2.43
N LEU A 114 5.27 -15.82 1.70
CA LEU A 114 6.26 -14.74 1.73
C LEU A 114 5.68 -13.41 1.24
N ILE A 115 4.96 -13.42 0.11
CA ILE A 115 4.30 -12.23 -0.43
C ILE A 115 3.32 -11.64 0.58
N LEU A 116 2.43 -12.47 1.14
CA LEU A 116 1.40 -12.03 2.07
C LEU A 116 1.95 -11.60 3.43
N ALA A 117 3.08 -12.19 3.87
CA ALA A 117 3.81 -11.75 5.06
C ALA A 117 4.67 -10.50 4.83
N GLY A 118 4.79 -10.04 3.57
CA GLY A 118 5.59 -8.88 3.18
C GLY A 118 5.14 -7.60 3.87
N TYR A 119 6.08 -6.70 4.19
CA TYR A 119 5.81 -5.44 4.92
C TYR A 119 4.61 -4.67 4.36
N PHE A 120 4.56 -4.47 3.05
CA PHE A 120 3.48 -3.70 2.43
C PHE A 120 2.14 -4.41 2.53
N LEU A 121 2.10 -5.73 2.34
CA LEU A 121 0.83 -6.49 2.33
C LEU A 121 0.32 -6.78 3.74
N LEU A 122 1.19 -7.27 4.63
CA LEU A 122 0.84 -7.64 5.99
C LEU A 122 0.55 -6.41 6.85
N PHE A 123 1.37 -5.36 6.72
CA PHE A 123 1.37 -4.24 7.65
C PHE A 123 0.90 -2.92 7.01
N GLU A 124 1.67 -2.33 6.08
CA GLU A 124 1.41 -0.96 5.59
C GLU A 124 0.02 -0.82 4.93
N TYR A 125 -0.37 -1.79 4.11
CA TYR A 125 -1.66 -1.82 3.41
C TYR A 125 -2.66 -2.80 4.05
N GLY A 126 -2.18 -3.70 4.91
CA GLY A 126 -2.98 -4.72 5.57
C GLY A 126 -3.57 -4.27 6.92
N VAL A 127 -2.88 -3.39 7.66
CA VAL A 127 -3.29 -2.96 9.01
C VAL A 127 -3.82 -1.54 9.03
N ILE A 128 -3.13 -0.60 8.37
CA ILE A 128 -3.48 0.81 8.40
C ILE A 128 -4.69 1.04 7.47
N ALA A 129 -5.84 1.42 8.05
CA ALA A 129 -7.12 1.60 7.37
C ALA A 129 -7.15 2.89 6.52
N ARG A 130 -6.38 2.89 5.44
CA ARG A 130 -6.29 3.95 4.43
C ARG A 130 -6.64 3.39 3.06
N SER A 131 -6.88 4.29 2.10
CA SER A 131 -7.23 3.94 0.73
C SER A 131 -6.24 2.96 0.06
N TYR A 132 -4.96 2.97 0.46
CA TYR A 132 -3.94 2.10 -0.12
C TYR A 132 -4.24 0.60 -0.01
N GLY A 133 -4.86 0.15 1.10
CA GLY A 133 -5.30 -1.24 1.26
C GLY A 133 -6.32 -1.63 0.19
N LEU A 134 -7.28 -0.75 -0.08
CA LEU A 134 -8.28 -0.95 -1.13
C LEU A 134 -7.62 -0.97 -2.52
N GLY A 135 -6.64 -0.10 -2.78
CA GLY A 135 -5.87 -0.13 -4.02
C GLY A 135 -5.12 -1.45 -4.23
N MET A 136 -4.50 -1.99 -3.18
CA MET A 136 -3.85 -3.30 -3.21
C MET A 136 -4.86 -4.41 -3.56
N LEU A 137 -6.02 -4.43 -2.90
CA LEU A 137 -7.09 -5.39 -3.21
C LEU A 137 -7.51 -5.31 -4.68
N LEU A 138 -7.72 -4.09 -5.19
CA LEU A 138 -8.13 -3.86 -6.57
C LEU A 138 -7.07 -4.29 -7.57
N LEU A 139 -5.77 -4.15 -7.28
CA LEU A 139 -4.72 -4.69 -8.14
C LEU A 139 -4.83 -6.21 -8.27
N PHE A 140 -4.98 -6.93 -7.16
CA PHE A 140 -5.11 -8.39 -7.20
C PHE A 140 -6.44 -8.85 -7.82
N ALA A 141 -7.51 -8.07 -7.64
CA ALA A 141 -8.77 -8.31 -8.33
C ALA A 141 -8.62 -8.10 -9.84
N TRP A 142 -7.88 -7.07 -10.26
CA TRP A 142 -7.53 -6.85 -11.66
C TRP A 142 -6.73 -8.02 -12.19
N LEU A 143 -5.67 -8.47 -11.51
CA LEU A 143 -4.89 -9.65 -11.95
C LEU A 143 -5.79 -10.87 -12.19
N ALA A 144 -6.76 -11.11 -11.32
CA ALA A 144 -7.72 -12.20 -11.42
C ALA A 144 -8.77 -12.05 -12.53
N LEU A 145 -9.05 -10.82 -13.00
CA LEU A 145 -10.13 -10.47 -13.93
C LEU A 145 -9.65 -9.78 -15.22
N ARG A 146 -8.36 -9.50 -15.38
CA ARG A 146 -7.75 -8.69 -16.45
C ARG A 146 -8.06 -9.18 -17.86
N ARG A 147 -8.40 -10.46 -17.98
CA ARG A 147 -8.75 -11.09 -19.26
C ARG A 147 -10.22 -10.90 -19.66
N THR A 148 -11.00 -10.20 -18.84
CA THR A 148 -12.44 -9.96 -19.01
C THR A 148 -12.75 -8.46 -19.00
N PHE A 149 -13.96 -8.07 -19.40
CA PHE A 149 -14.40 -6.66 -19.30
C PHE A 149 -14.33 -6.11 -17.87
N TRP A 150 -14.58 -6.94 -16.85
CA TRP A 150 -14.51 -6.55 -15.44
C TRP A 150 -13.11 -6.11 -15.01
N GLY A 151 -12.05 -6.55 -15.69
CA GLY A 151 -10.70 -6.03 -15.46
C GLY A 151 -10.63 -4.51 -15.68
N TRP A 152 -11.33 -3.97 -16.69
CA TRP A 152 -11.37 -2.53 -16.96
C TRP A 152 -12.18 -1.76 -15.91
N VAL A 153 -13.28 -2.34 -15.44
CA VAL A 153 -14.06 -1.77 -14.32
C VAL A 153 -13.16 -1.63 -13.08
N VAL A 154 -12.40 -2.67 -12.75
CA VAL A 154 -11.47 -2.65 -11.61
C VAL A 154 -10.38 -1.60 -11.80
N LEU A 155 -9.83 -1.41 -13.00
CA LEU A 155 -8.86 -0.35 -13.28
C LEU A 155 -9.45 1.05 -13.10
N ALA A 156 -10.69 1.28 -13.58
CA ALA A 156 -11.39 2.54 -13.40
C ALA A 156 -11.65 2.84 -11.91
N MET A 157 -12.00 1.83 -11.12
CA MET A 157 -12.13 1.94 -9.66
C MET A 157 -10.78 2.22 -9.00
N MET A 158 -9.70 1.54 -9.42
CA MET A 158 -8.37 1.70 -8.85
C MET A 158 -7.83 3.13 -9.05
N ALA A 159 -8.19 3.78 -10.16
CA ALA A 159 -7.88 5.20 -10.38
C ALA A 159 -8.52 6.14 -9.34
N ASN A 160 -9.64 5.73 -8.73
CA ASN A 160 -10.36 6.49 -7.73
C ASN A 160 -9.95 6.16 -6.28
N VAL A 161 -8.80 5.51 -6.07
CA VAL A 161 -8.28 5.19 -4.72
C VAL A 161 -7.36 6.28 -4.18
N ALA A 162 -6.35 6.64 -4.96
CA ALA A 162 -5.32 7.63 -4.67
C ALA A 162 -4.51 7.87 -5.95
N ILE A 163 -3.80 9.00 -6.06
CA ILE A 163 -2.98 9.33 -7.23
C ILE A 163 -1.94 8.23 -7.57
N HIS A 164 -1.34 7.60 -6.55
CA HIS A 164 -0.40 6.48 -6.75
C HIS A 164 -1.04 5.25 -7.39
N PHE A 165 -2.32 4.98 -7.09
CA PHE A 165 -3.06 3.87 -7.67
C PHE A 165 -3.68 4.22 -9.02
N ALA A 166 -4.02 5.48 -9.27
CA ALA A 166 -4.27 5.99 -10.62
C ALA A 166 -3.05 5.81 -11.51
N LEU A 167 -1.86 6.18 -11.04
CA LEU A 167 -0.61 5.93 -11.73
C LEU A 167 -0.39 4.43 -11.95
N LEU A 168 -0.52 3.60 -10.91
CA LEU A 168 -0.40 2.15 -11.06
C LEU A 168 -1.38 1.59 -12.10
N SER A 169 -2.59 2.14 -12.20
CA SER A 169 -3.58 1.71 -13.21
C SER A 169 -3.09 1.97 -14.64
N VAL A 170 -2.38 3.09 -14.89
CA VAL A 170 -1.73 3.37 -16.18
C VAL A 170 -0.71 2.28 -16.50
N PHE A 171 0.11 1.88 -15.53
CA PHE A 171 1.10 0.82 -15.72
C PHE A 171 0.46 -0.56 -15.92
N CYS A 172 -0.69 -0.83 -15.27
CA CYS A 172 -1.47 -2.05 -15.52
C CYS A 172 -2.07 -2.07 -16.94
N VAL A 173 -2.58 -0.95 -17.44
CA VAL A 173 -3.04 -0.81 -18.84
C VAL A 173 -1.87 -1.04 -19.80
N ALA A 174 -0.72 -0.42 -19.55
CA ALA A 174 0.49 -0.61 -20.35
C ALA A 174 0.98 -2.06 -20.32
N ALA A 175 0.91 -2.75 -19.17
CA ALA A 175 1.19 -4.17 -19.07
C ALA A 175 0.21 -5.01 -19.91
N GLY A 176 -1.10 -4.74 -19.84
CA GLY A 176 -2.10 -5.41 -20.68
C GLY A 176 -1.82 -5.25 -22.18
N LEU A 177 -1.44 -4.04 -22.60
CA LEU A 177 -1.14 -3.74 -24.00
C LEU A 177 0.20 -4.35 -24.46
N TRP A 178 1.28 -4.16 -23.71
CA TRP A 178 2.63 -4.53 -24.15
C TRP A 178 3.00 -5.98 -23.85
N ILE A 179 2.50 -6.55 -22.75
CA ILE A 179 2.83 -7.92 -22.33
C ILE A 179 1.75 -8.89 -22.82
N GLU A 180 0.47 -8.61 -22.55
CA GLU A 180 -0.61 -9.51 -22.96
C GLU A 180 -1.11 -9.28 -24.38
N ARG A 181 -0.73 -8.17 -25.02
CA ARG A 181 -1.21 -7.75 -26.34
C ARG A 181 -2.74 -7.66 -26.40
N ARG A 182 -3.35 -7.23 -25.29
CA ARG A 182 -4.80 -7.09 -25.14
C ARG A 182 -5.18 -5.61 -25.08
N TRP A 183 -6.15 -5.24 -25.90
CA TRP A 183 -6.71 -3.90 -25.92
C TRP A 183 -8.22 -3.95 -26.12
N SER A 184 -8.94 -3.04 -25.48
CA SER A 184 -10.37 -2.84 -25.69
C SER A 184 -10.65 -1.35 -25.65
N TRP A 185 -11.15 -0.78 -26.74
CA TRP A 185 -11.49 0.63 -26.80
C TRP A 185 -12.57 1.02 -25.80
N MET A 186 -13.60 0.17 -25.63
CA MET A 186 -14.65 0.41 -24.64
C MET A 186 -14.12 0.30 -23.20
N GLY A 187 -13.24 -0.66 -22.93
CA GLY A 187 -12.57 -0.77 -21.63
C GLY A 187 -11.66 0.42 -21.33
N ALA A 188 -10.88 0.86 -22.33
CA ALA A 188 -10.01 2.01 -22.23
C ALA A 188 -10.80 3.32 -22.03
N ALA A 189 -11.94 3.49 -22.72
CA ALA A 189 -12.83 4.62 -22.50
C ALA A 189 -13.40 4.63 -21.08
N LEU A 190 -13.85 3.48 -20.56
CA LEU A 190 -14.32 3.35 -19.18
C LEU A 190 -13.23 3.73 -18.17
N TRP A 191 -12.02 3.21 -18.37
CA TRP A 191 -10.87 3.55 -17.53
C TRP A 191 -10.51 5.04 -17.60
N ALA A 192 -10.51 5.64 -18.79
CA ALA A 192 -10.25 7.06 -18.99
C ALA A 192 -11.30 7.95 -18.30
N ILE A 193 -12.58 7.56 -18.34
CA ILE A 193 -13.65 8.21 -17.56
C ILE A 193 -13.36 8.09 -16.07
N GLY A 194 -12.96 6.91 -15.59
CA GLY A 194 -12.55 6.71 -14.20
C GLY A 194 -11.41 7.63 -13.76
N CYS A 195 -10.39 7.80 -14.61
CA CYS A 195 -9.30 8.75 -14.39
C CYS A 195 -9.78 10.19 -14.39
N LEU A 196 -10.69 10.57 -15.30
CA LEU A 196 -11.27 11.92 -15.34
C LEU A 196 -12.07 12.24 -14.08
N VAL A 197 -12.88 11.29 -13.59
CA VAL A 197 -13.61 11.43 -12.31
C VAL A 197 -12.63 11.61 -11.15
N ALA A 198 -11.56 10.83 -11.11
CA ALA A 198 -10.53 10.97 -10.07
C ALA A 198 -9.84 12.33 -10.13
N LEU A 199 -9.55 12.86 -11.33
CA LEU A 199 -8.96 14.17 -11.54
C LEU A 199 -9.89 15.30 -11.07
N ILE A 200 -11.18 15.22 -11.39
CA ILE A 200 -12.18 16.21 -10.95
C ILE A 200 -12.29 16.21 -9.43
N ALA A 201 -12.32 15.04 -8.79
CA ALA A 201 -12.47 14.90 -7.34
C ALA A 201 -11.29 15.46 -6.53
N ILE A 202 -10.10 15.59 -7.13
CA ILE A 202 -8.90 16.13 -6.44
C ILE A 202 -8.63 17.59 -6.76
N ILE A 203 -9.49 18.26 -7.53
CA ILE A 203 -9.38 19.69 -7.77
C ILE A 203 -9.54 20.39 -6.40
N PRO A 204 -8.53 21.14 -5.93
CA PRO A 204 -8.62 21.80 -4.64
C PRO A 204 -9.70 22.87 -4.67
N ALA A 205 -10.39 23.07 -3.54
CA ALA A 205 -11.29 24.20 -3.39
C ALA A 205 -10.50 25.53 -3.52
N ALA A 206 -11.14 26.59 -4.01
CA ALA A 206 -10.47 27.84 -4.40
C ALA A 206 -9.78 28.56 -3.22
N ASP A 207 -10.22 28.27 -2.00
CA ASP A 207 -9.72 28.79 -0.72
C ASP A 207 -8.65 27.89 -0.08
N VAL A 208 -8.31 26.74 -0.68
CA VAL A 208 -7.21 25.89 -0.21
C VAL A 208 -5.88 26.56 -0.49
N GLN A 209 -5.20 26.97 0.58
CA GLN A 209 -3.82 27.43 0.50
C GLN A 209 -2.90 26.21 0.48
N THR A 210 -2.40 25.84 -0.72
CA THR A 210 -1.41 24.78 -0.83
C THR A 210 -0.12 25.21 -0.12
N GLY A 211 0.31 24.45 0.88
CA GLY A 211 1.57 24.70 1.59
C GLY A 211 2.76 24.62 0.64
N ALA A 212 3.23 25.76 0.14
CA ALA A 212 4.42 25.90 -0.71
C ALA A 212 5.71 25.45 -0.01
N SER A 213 5.66 25.12 1.29
CA SER A 213 6.81 24.72 2.11
C SER A 213 7.49 23.43 1.63
N ALA A 214 6.74 22.47 1.09
CA ALA A 214 7.31 21.20 0.64
C ALA A 214 8.24 21.35 -0.59
N LEU A 215 7.99 22.35 -1.43
CA LEU A 215 8.80 22.65 -2.63
C LEU A 215 9.87 23.71 -2.37
N ALA A 216 9.96 24.26 -1.15
CA ALA A 216 10.90 25.31 -0.79
C ALA A 216 12.38 24.87 -0.83
N LYS A 217 12.65 23.55 -0.74
CA LYS A 217 14.01 23.01 -0.84
C LYS A 217 14.52 22.98 -2.29
N PRO A 218 15.84 23.14 -2.51
CA PRO A 218 16.44 23.01 -3.83
C PRO A 218 16.11 21.65 -4.49
N LEU A 219 15.92 21.65 -5.82
CA LEU A 219 15.52 20.44 -6.56
C LEU A 219 16.46 19.25 -6.31
N GLY A 220 17.78 19.49 -6.21
CA GLY A 220 18.76 18.44 -5.93
C GLY A 220 18.51 17.73 -4.59
N GLU A 221 18.19 18.48 -3.53
CA GLU A 221 17.84 17.90 -2.22
C GLU A 221 16.53 17.11 -2.28
N ARG A 222 15.53 17.62 -3.01
CA ARG A 222 14.25 16.93 -3.19
C ARG A 222 14.41 15.65 -4.00
N ALA A 223 15.24 15.66 -5.03
CA ALA A 223 15.56 14.48 -5.84
C ALA A 223 16.30 13.42 -5.00
N LEU A 224 17.26 13.85 -4.16
CA LEU A 224 17.97 12.96 -3.26
C LEU A 224 17.03 12.35 -2.20
N ALA A 225 16.12 13.16 -1.66
CA ALA A 225 15.08 12.70 -0.73
C ALA A 225 14.10 11.72 -1.41
N ALA A 226 13.70 11.99 -2.66
CA ALA A 226 12.85 11.11 -3.45
C ALA A 226 13.50 9.74 -3.64
N LEU A 227 14.75 9.69 -4.11
CA LEU A 227 15.50 8.44 -4.26
C LEU A 227 15.63 7.69 -2.92
N ARG A 228 15.93 8.42 -1.84
CA ARG A 228 15.97 7.88 -0.49
C ARG A 228 14.67 7.17 -0.12
N TRP A 229 13.50 7.77 -0.34
CA TRP A 229 12.22 7.14 0.01
C TRP A 229 11.93 5.89 -0.81
N GLN A 230 12.42 5.80 -2.05
CA GLN A 230 12.29 4.59 -2.87
C GLN A 230 13.05 3.39 -2.30
N SER A 231 14.07 3.60 -1.46
CA SER A 231 14.76 2.50 -0.76
C SER A 231 13.84 1.69 0.16
N ALA A 232 12.67 2.24 0.56
CA ALA A 232 11.67 1.52 1.34
C ALA A 232 11.15 0.26 0.63
N VAL A 233 11.23 0.21 -0.70
CA VAL A 233 10.83 -0.95 -1.49
C VAL A 233 11.73 -2.17 -1.22
N LEU A 234 12.98 -1.95 -0.80
CA LEU A 234 13.92 -2.99 -0.40
C LEU A 234 13.78 -3.35 1.07
N LEU A 235 13.91 -2.33 1.93
CA LEU A 235 13.97 -2.50 3.37
C LEU A 235 13.21 -1.37 4.07
N PRO A 236 11.88 -1.50 4.21
CA PRO A 236 11.01 -0.50 4.83
C PRO A 236 11.08 -0.48 6.37
N VAL A 237 12.17 -0.99 6.94
CA VAL A 237 12.38 -1.09 8.39
C VAL A 237 13.77 -0.57 8.72
N ARG A 238 13.88 0.18 9.83
CA ARG A 238 15.16 0.49 10.45
C ARG A 238 15.35 -0.35 11.70
N VAL A 239 16.31 -1.26 11.63
CA VAL A 239 16.77 -2.03 12.79
C VAL A 239 17.62 -1.11 13.69
N GLY A 240 17.45 -1.23 15.01
CA GLY A 240 18.28 -0.53 15.99
C GLY A 240 17.79 0.86 16.43
N VAL A 241 16.58 1.28 16.02
CA VAL A 241 15.93 2.49 16.57
C VAL A 241 14.78 2.08 17.48
N TRP A 242 14.87 2.47 18.76
CA TRP A 242 13.86 2.18 19.78
C TRP A 242 13.36 3.48 20.42
N PRO A 243 12.02 3.66 20.57
CA PRO A 243 10.96 2.82 20.02
C PRO A 243 10.92 2.89 18.48
N TYR A 244 10.51 1.79 17.85
CA TYR A 244 10.26 1.76 16.42
C TYR A 244 9.21 2.78 16.02
N ARG A 245 9.40 3.35 14.83
CA ARG A 245 8.43 4.19 14.14
C ARG A 245 8.21 3.62 12.75
N TRP A 246 6.95 3.47 12.34
CA TRP A 246 6.60 2.76 11.11
C TRP A 246 6.97 3.51 9.82
N GLN A 247 7.21 4.82 9.88
CA GLN A 247 7.62 5.61 8.72
C GLN A 247 9.13 5.87 8.68
N VAL A 248 9.94 4.86 8.96
CA VAL A 248 11.40 5.00 9.05
C VAL A 248 12.11 4.10 8.05
N LEU A 249 13.01 4.70 7.29
CA LEU A 249 13.92 4.02 6.36
C LEU A 249 15.17 3.52 7.07
N ILE A 250 15.77 2.45 6.56
CA ILE A 250 17.06 1.94 7.06
C ILE A 250 18.14 3.02 7.17
N SER A 251 18.22 3.92 6.19
CA SER A 251 19.25 4.96 6.15
C SER A 251 18.93 6.10 7.11
N PRO A 252 19.89 6.56 7.94
CA PRO A 252 19.69 7.70 8.85
C PRO A 252 19.43 9.01 8.07
N PRO A 253 18.62 9.96 8.59
CA PRO A 253 18.36 11.25 7.95
C PRO A 253 19.63 11.99 7.51
N GLU A 254 20.67 11.91 8.34
CA GLU A 254 21.98 12.52 8.17
C GLU A 254 22.86 11.91 7.06
N ALA A 255 22.47 10.77 6.46
CA ALA A 255 23.22 10.11 5.37
C ALA A 255 22.42 10.01 4.06
N PRO A 256 22.13 11.14 3.38
CA PRO A 256 21.21 11.16 2.25
C PRO A 256 21.81 10.52 0.97
N LEU A 257 23.14 10.55 0.79
CA LEU A 257 23.81 9.89 -0.35
C LEU A 257 23.70 8.35 -0.26
N THR A 258 24.01 7.77 0.89
CA THR A 258 23.84 6.31 1.13
C THR A 258 22.41 5.88 0.90
N ALA A 259 21.44 6.70 1.35
CA ALA A 259 20.03 6.45 1.15
C ALA A 259 19.61 6.45 -0.33
N ALA A 260 20.16 7.39 -1.11
CA ALA A 260 19.88 7.48 -2.54
C ALA A 260 20.52 6.34 -3.34
N LEU A 261 21.72 5.88 -2.96
CA LEU A 261 22.34 4.69 -3.54
C LEU A 261 21.49 3.43 -3.28
N LEU A 262 20.94 3.28 -2.07
CA LEU A 262 19.96 2.23 -1.77
C LEU A 262 18.69 2.37 -2.59
N GLY A 263 18.22 3.59 -2.82
CA GLY A 263 17.08 3.89 -3.70
C GLY A 263 17.32 3.48 -5.15
N LEU A 264 18.46 3.85 -5.72
CA LEU A 264 18.88 3.41 -7.06
C LEU A 264 19.02 1.88 -7.13
N GLY A 265 19.60 1.29 -6.09
CA GLY A 265 19.66 -0.16 -5.92
C GLY A 265 18.28 -0.82 -5.88
N ALA A 266 17.27 -0.13 -5.32
CA ALA A 266 15.88 -0.61 -5.31
C ALA A 266 15.31 -0.69 -6.72
N GLY A 267 15.47 0.38 -7.51
CA GLY A 267 15.04 0.40 -8.91
C GLY A 267 15.74 -0.68 -9.74
N ALA A 268 17.05 -0.82 -9.57
CA ALA A 268 17.83 -1.86 -10.25
C ALA A 268 17.39 -3.27 -9.86
N LEU A 269 17.26 -3.57 -8.55
CA LEU A 269 16.80 -4.87 -8.08
C LEU A 269 15.41 -5.19 -8.61
N ALA A 270 14.49 -4.23 -8.56
CA ALA A 270 13.12 -4.43 -8.98
C ALA A 270 13.03 -4.71 -10.48
N ALA A 271 13.84 -4.04 -11.30
CA ALA A 271 13.98 -4.32 -12.74
C ALA A 271 14.63 -5.68 -13.01
N VAL A 272 15.67 -6.04 -12.24
CA VAL A 272 16.39 -7.32 -12.33
C VAL A 272 15.50 -8.50 -11.92
N ALA A 273 14.65 -8.32 -10.92
CA ALA A 273 13.75 -9.35 -10.42
C ALA A 273 12.78 -9.85 -11.50
N VAL A 274 12.37 -8.97 -12.42
CA VAL A 274 11.48 -9.26 -13.55
C VAL A 274 12.19 -9.29 -14.92
N ARG A 275 13.53 -9.31 -14.94
CA ARG A 275 14.37 -9.16 -16.16
C ARG A 275 14.19 -10.18 -17.26
N ARG A 276 13.49 -11.28 -16.98
CA ARG A 276 13.18 -12.31 -17.99
C ARG A 276 12.33 -11.73 -19.12
N GLU A 277 11.71 -10.57 -18.92
CA GLU A 277 10.98 -9.84 -19.94
C GLU A 277 11.36 -8.34 -19.91
N TRP A 278 12.00 -7.85 -20.97
CA TRP A 278 12.48 -6.47 -21.04
C TRP A 278 11.36 -5.43 -20.89
N ARG A 279 10.14 -5.75 -21.36
CA ARG A 279 8.94 -4.92 -21.20
C ARG A 279 8.55 -4.77 -19.74
N ALA A 280 8.64 -5.86 -18.97
CA ALA A 280 8.37 -5.84 -17.53
C ALA A 280 9.42 -5.00 -16.78
N SER A 281 10.70 -5.15 -17.11
CA SER A 281 11.75 -4.28 -16.56
C SER A 281 11.56 -2.81 -16.92
N GLY A 282 11.18 -2.52 -18.17
CA GLY A 282 10.88 -1.17 -18.64
C GLY A 282 9.71 -0.53 -17.89
N LEU A 283 8.63 -1.27 -17.64
CA LEU A 283 7.50 -0.81 -16.83
C LEU A 283 7.91 -0.55 -15.38
N MET A 284 8.71 -1.42 -14.77
CA MET A 284 9.22 -1.23 -13.40
C MET A 284 10.09 0.02 -13.28
N LEU A 285 11.05 0.20 -14.20
CA LEU A 285 11.92 1.38 -14.22
C LEU A 285 11.12 2.65 -14.52
N GLY A 286 10.15 2.57 -15.43
CA GLY A 286 9.24 3.67 -15.71
C GLY A 286 8.48 4.13 -14.46
N LEU A 287 7.88 3.20 -13.72
CA LEU A 287 7.15 3.54 -12.48
C LEU A 287 8.11 4.10 -11.42
N PHE A 288 9.32 3.55 -11.31
CA PHE A 288 10.35 4.03 -10.39
C PHE A 288 10.72 5.49 -10.69
N VAL A 289 10.95 5.82 -11.96
CA VAL A 289 11.29 7.18 -12.39
C VAL A 289 10.13 8.14 -12.16
N VAL A 290 8.90 7.74 -12.51
CA VAL A 290 7.72 8.61 -12.33
C VAL A 290 7.45 8.87 -10.85
N LEU A 291 7.60 7.88 -9.96
CA LEU A 291 7.46 8.10 -8.52
C LEU A 291 8.58 9.00 -7.96
N ALA A 292 9.81 8.86 -8.46
CA ALA A 292 10.92 9.77 -8.09
C ALA A 292 10.58 11.20 -8.50
N ALA A 293 10.15 11.38 -9.75
CA ALA A 293 9.80 12.68 -10.31
C ALA A 293 8.62 13.30 -9.55
N MET A 294 7.56 12.54 -9.30
CA MET A 294 6.43 13.01 -8.51
C MET A 294 6.85 13.41 -7.09
N SER A 295 7.70 12.60 -6.45
CA SER A 295 8.23 12.91 -5.12
C SER A 295 9.10 14.16 -5.09
N ALA A 296 9.85 14.38 -6.16
CA ALA A 296 10.78 15.50 -6.27
C ALA A 296 10.10 16.76 -6.79
N LEU A 297 8.98 16.68 -7.52
CA LEU A 297 8.35 17.82 -8.20
C LEU A 297 7.01 18.24 -7.62
N VAL A 298 6.29 17.33 -6.94
CA VAL A 298 4.92 17.58 -6.46
C VAL A 298 4.87 17.60 -4.93
N TYR A 299 5.19 16.48 -4.25
CA TYR A 299 5.21 16.39 -2.79
C TYR A 299 6.09 15.22 -2.30
N PRO A 300 6.68 15.28 -1.08
CA PRO A 300 7.52 14.20 -0.58
C PRO A 300 6.75 12.89 -0.45
N THR A 301 7.30 11.81 -1.02
CA THR A 301 6.73 10.47 -0.88
C THR A 301 7.15 9.80 0.44
N TYR A 302 6.41 8.77 0.83
CA TYR A 302 6.62 7.97 2.04
C TYR A 302 6.55 6.49 1.67
N PRO A 303 6.85 5.53 2.57
CA PRO A 303 6.86 4.10 2.24
C PRO A 303 5.56 3.66 1.57
N ARG A 304 4.41 4.05 2.13
CA ARG A 304 3.06 3.77 1.58
C ARG A 304 2.86 4.19 0.12
N HIS A 305 3.59 5.20 -0.35
CA HIS A 305 3.50 5.73 -1.71
C HIS A 305 4.33 4.90 -2.68
N VAL A 306 5.53 4.49 -2.27
CA VAL A 306 6.47 3.74 -3.12
C VAL A 306 6.17 2.24 -3.15
N GLY A 307 5.37 1.72 -2.21
CA GLY A 307 4.96 0.32 -2.18
C GLY A 307 4.23 -0.16 -3.44
N VAL A 308 3.68 0.75 -4.25
CA VAL A 308 3.12 0.41 -5.59
C VAL A 308 4.17 -0.19 -6.53
N LEU A 309 5.47 0.06 -6.33
CA LEU A 309 6.55 -0.62 -7.06
C LEU A 309 6.62 -2.11 -6.71
N LEU A 310 6.57 -2.46 -5.42
CA LEU A 310 6.53 -3.85 -5.00
C LEU A 310 5.30 -4.55 -5.60
N LEU A 311 4.15 -3.88 -5.52
CA LEU A 311 2.89 -4.37 -6.06
C LEU A 311 2.96 -4.61 -7.58
N LEU A 312 3.53 -3.67 -8.35
CA LEU A 312 3.75 -3.87 -9.79
C LEU A 312 4.71 -5.03 -10.05
N GLY A 313 5.79 -5.16 -9.28
CA GLY A 313 6.73 -6.28 -9.40
C GLY A 313 6.05 -7.64 -9.19
N ILE A 314 5.20 -7.76 -8.17
CA ILE A 314 4.38 -8.96 -7.92
C ILE A 314 3.43 -9.20 -9.10
N ALA A 315 2.76 -8.16 -9.61
CA ALA A 315 1.83 -8.27 -10.71
C ALA A 315 2.49 -8.75 -12.02
N LEU A 316 3.65 -8.19 -12.35
CA LEU A 316 4.40 -8.57 -13.55
C LEU A 316 4.92 -10.01 -13.46
N GLU A 317 5.44 -10.41 -12.30
CA GLU A 317 5.90 -11.79 -12.10
C GLU A 317 4.72 -12.78 -12.09
N TRP A 318 3.56 -12.40 -11.54
CA TRP A 318 2.32 -13.17 -11.66
C TRP A 318 1.96 -13.40 -13.13
N MET A 319 1.89 -12.35 -13.94
CA MET A 319 1.56 -12.44 -15.36
C MET A 319 2.55 -13.32 -16.12
N ARG A 320 3.86 -13.20 -15.81
CA ARG A 320 4.91 -14.02 -16.41
C ARG A 320 4.74 -15.50 -16.06
N LEU A 321 4.51 -15.84 -14.79
CA LEU A 321 4.33 -17.24 -14.37
C LEU A 321 3.11 -17.90 -15.04
N GLU A 322 2.01 -17.18 -15.18
CA GLU A 322 0.83 -17.73 -15.89
C GLU A 322 1.10 -18.01 -17.37
N ARG A 323 1.98 -17.23 -18.02
CA ARG A 323 2.31 -17.39 -19.45
C ARG A 323 3.35 -18.47 -19.67
N ASP A 324 4.43 -18.45 -18.87
CA ASP A 324 5.64 -19.23 -19.15
C ASP A 324 5.74 -20.49 -18.29
N GLY A 325 4.95 -20.62 -17.20
CA GLY A 325 4.97 -21.74 -16.25
C GLY A 325 6.26 -21.88 -15.41
N ASN A 326 7.34 -21.20 -15.79
CA ASN A 326 8.63 -21.25 -15.11
C ASN A 326 8.56 -20.59 -13.73
N GLY A 327 9.11 -21.27 -12.73
CA GLY A 327 9.20 -20.77 -11.35
C GLY A 327 9.81 -19.36 -11.25
N ALA A 328 9.44 -18.67 -10.16
CA ALA A 328 9.89 -17.31 -9.89
C ALA A 328 11.42 -17.21 -9.86
N SER A 329 11.97 -16.06 -10.26
CA SER A 329 13.43 -15.87 -10.22
C SER A 329 13.96 -15.93 -8.77
N PRO A 330 15.16 -16.46 -8.53
CA PRO A 330 15.74 -16.47 -7.18
C PRO A 330 15.85 -15.06 -6.59
N VAL A 331 16.11 -14.05 -7.43
CA VAL A 331 16.14 -12.64 -7.02
C VAL A 331 14.78 -12.17 -6.50
N PHE A 332 13.70 -12.50 -7.21
CA PHE A 332 12.35 -12.18 -6.77
C PHE A 332 11.97 -12.89 -5.48
N VAL A 333 12.30 -14.18 -5.35
CA VAL A 333 12.04 -14.96 -4.12
C VAL A 333 12.79 -14.37 -2.93
N SER A 334 14.09 -14.04 -3.10
CA SER A 334 14.88 -13.39 -2.06
C SER A 334 14.32 -12.02 -1.67
N TRP A 335 13.87 -11.23 -2.64
CA TRP A 335 13.23 -9.95 -2.36
C TRP A 335 11.92 -10.11 -1.56
N MET A 336 11.07 -11.10 -1.90
CA MET A 336 9.88 -11.42 -1.11
C MET A 336 10.23 -11.93 0.29
N ALA A 337 11.30 -12.72 0.43
CA ALA A 337 11.76 -13.19 1.73
C ALA A 337 12.23 -12.03 2.64
N VAL A 338 12.98 -11.08 2.10
CA VAL A 338 13.38 -9.85 2.81
C VAL A 338 12.15 -9.03 3.19
N SER A 339 11.24 -8.82 2.25
CA SER A 339 9.97 -8.11 2.52
C SER A 339 9.16 -8.79 3.63
N ALA A 340 9.09 -10.12 3.62
CA ALA A 340 8.39 -10.92 4.64
C ALA A 340 9.04 -10.77 6.02
N ALA A 341 10.37 -10.82 6.09
CA ALA A 341 11.08 -10.59 7.34
C ALA A 341 10.79 -9.18 7.89
N CYS A 342 10.77 -8.16 7.04
CA CYS A 342 10.37 -6.80 7.41
C CYS A 342 8.92 -6.71 7.88
N GLY A 343 8.00 -7.43 7.23
CA GLY A 343 6.59 -7.43 7.63
C GLY A 343 6.33 -8.11 8.97
N LEU A 344 6.96 -9.26 9.21
CA LEU A 344 6.89 -9.95 10.50
C LEU A 344 7.53 -9.13 11.62
N TRP A 345 8.65 -8.46 11.31
CA TRP A 345 9.28 -7.51 12.22
C TRP A 345 8.30 -6.37 12.57
N ALA A 346 7.64 -5.78 11.57
CA ALA A 346 6.73 -4.64 11.76
C ALA A 346 5.46 -5.05 12.54
N ALA A 347 4.94 -6.24 12.24
CA ALA A 347 3.84 -6.85 12.98
C ALA A 347 4.19 -7.01 14.47
N ALA A 348 5.35 -7.59 14.77
CA ALA A 348 5.79 -7.76 16.16
C ALA A 348 5.94 -6.40 16.88
N ALA A 349 6.54 -5.41 16.20
CA ALA A 349 6.70 -4.07 16.76
C ALA A 349 5.36 -3.38 17.01
N ALA A 350 4.40 -3.48 16.09
CA ALA A 350 3.09 -2.84 16.23
C ALA A 350 2.22 -3.42 17.36
N LEU A 351 2.49 -4.66 17.77
CA LEU A 351 1.80 -5.29 18.91
C LEU A 351 2.38 -4.90 20.27
N VAL A 352 3.65 -4.46 20.30
CA VAL A 352 4.37 -4.11 21.54
C VAL A 352 4.46 -2.60 21.72
N ILE A 353 4.63 -1.86 20.63
CA ILE A 353 4.84 -0.42 20.62
C ILE A 353 3.53 0.25 20.18
N PRO A 354 2.98 1.20 20.96
CA PRO A 354 1.81 1.94 20.56
C PRO A 354 1.99 2.58 19.18
N PHE A 355 1.10 2.23 18.24
CA PHE A 355 1.17 2.75 16.87
C PHE A 355 1.04 4.27 16.81
N SER A 356 0.18 4.86 17.64
CA SER A 356 0.04 6.31 17.76
C SER A 356 -0.15 6.71 19.23
N PRO A 357 0.23 7.96 19.60
CA PRO A 357 -0.05 8.50 20.92
C PRO A 357 -1.55 8.79 21.15
N GLY A 358 -2.41 8.63 20.15
CA GLY A 358 -3.81 9.08 20.21
C GLY A 358 -4.63 8.49 21.36
N ARG A 359 -4.36 7.26 21.81
CA ARG A 359 -5.00 6.70 23.03
C ARG A 359 -4.54 7.41 24.30
N GLN A 360 -3.26 7.78 24.37
CA GLN A 360 -2.70 8.50 25.52
C GLN A 360 -3.25 9.93 25.53
N GLU A 361 -3.29 10.59 24.37
CA GLU A 361 -3.89 11.92 24.19
C GLU A 361 -5.38 11.92 24.58
N ALA A 362 -6.18 10.97 24.08
CA ALA A 362 -7.60 10.88 24.43
C ALA A 362 -7.83 10.67 25.94
N ARG A 363 -7.01 9.83 26.60
CA ARG A 363 -7.06 9.65 28.06
C ARG A 363 -6.68 10.92 28.80
N TRP A 364 -5.66 11.63 28.33
CA TRP A 364 -5.22 12.89 28.91
C TRP A 364 -6.32 13.96 28.79
N ILE A 365 -6.94 14.11 27.61
CA ILE A 365 -8.08 15.00 27.38
C ILE A 365 -9.24 14.68 28.34
N ALA A 366 -9.57 13.39 28.50
CA ALA A 366 -10.64 12.96 29.37
C ALA A 366 -10.33 13.24 30.85
N ALA A 367 -9.10 13.01 31.29
CA ALA A 367 -8.64 13.27 32.65
C ALA A 367 -8.61 14.75 33.02
N HIS A 368 -8.50 15.65 32.03
CA HIS A 368 -8.49 17.10 32.23
C HIS A 368 -9.84 17.77 31.93
N HIS A 369 -10.91 16.99 31.67
CA HIS A 369 -12.24 17.50 31.32
C HIS A 369 -12.27 18.41 30.08
N LEU A 370 -11.36 18.18 29.12
CA LEU A 370 -11.21 19.01 27.92
C LEU A 370 -11.95 18.45 26.69
N GLN A 371 -12.93 17.56 26.88
CA GLN A 371 -13.67 16.94 25.77
C GLN A 371 -14.47 17.96 24.93
N GLY A 372 -14.91 19.06 25.56
CA GLY A 372 -15.62 20.16 24.89
C GLY A 372 -14.72 21.31 24.43
N ALA A 373 -13.40 21.22 24.63
CA ALA A 373 -12.48 22.25 24.21
C ALA A 373 -12.34 22.29 22.67
N ALA A 374 -12.11 23.48 22.12
CA ALA A 374 -11.74 23.63 20.71
C ALA A 374 -10.27 23.23 20.54
N TRP A 375 -10.02 22.19 19.75
CA TRP A 375 -8.67 21.71 19.44
C TRP A 375 -8.30 22.17 18.04
N ALA A 376 -7.20 22.91 17.92
CA ALA A 376 -6.55 23.14 16.65
C ALA A 376 -5.40 22.14 16.50
N ALA A 377 -5.36 21.41 15.38
CA ALA A 377 -4.16 20.67 15.04
C ALA A 377 -3.04 21.69 14.79
N TYR A 378 -1.95 21.61 15.57
CA TYR A 378 -0.76 22.39 15.25
C TYR A 378 -0.22 21.90 13.89
N PRO A 379 0.07 22.81 12.94
CA PRO A 379 0.45 22.47 11.58
C PRO A 379 1.72 21.60 11.49
#